data_AF-A0A1F4GKR9-F1
#
_entry.id   AF-A0A1F4GKR9-F1
#
_cell.length_a   1.000
_cell.length_b   1.000
_cell.length_c   1.000
_cell.angle_alpha   90.00
_cell.angle_beta   90.00
_cell.angle_gamma   90.00
#
_symmetry.space_group_name_H-M   'P 1'
#
loop_
_entity.id
_entity.type
_entity.pdbx_description
1 polymer ?
#
loop_
_entity_poly.entity_id
_entity_poly.type
_entity_poly.pdbx_seq_one_letter_code
_entity_poly.pdbx_strand_id
1 'polypeptide(L)' 'MATDKDNGVVAHEGASSRANAAGIPPLQEEEERVPVMQQILDNPFLLLFLGVAIPTVIYIVWGVMEITSIPIAK' A
#
# COMPACT_ATOMS: atom_id res chain seq x y z
N MET A 1 49.55 -50.44 -15.12
CA MET A 1 49.87 -49.48 -16.20
C MET A 1 49.19 -50.06 -17.44
N ALA A 2 48.06 -49.58 -17.95
CA ALA A 2 47.56 -48.22 -18.15
C ALA A 2 46.02 -48.20 -18.01
N THR A 3 45.45 -47.23 -17.29
CA THR A 3 44.51 -46.20 -17.82
C THR A 3 43.30 -46.76 -18.60
N ASP A 4 42.18 -46.89 -17.90
CA ASP A 4 40.86 -46.57 -18.44
C ASP A 4 40.17 -45.72 -17.37
N LYS A 5 40.48 -44.42 -17.40
CA LYS A 5 39.97 -43.41 -16.46
C LYS A 5 39.25 -42.30 -17.24
N ASP A 6 38.70 -42.69 -18.40
CA ASP A 6 38.11 -41.81 -19.40
C ASP A 6 36.58 -42.06 -19.48
N ASN A 7 35.91 -42.29 -18.35
CA ASN A 7 34.46 -42.08 -18.30
C ASN A 7 34.20 -40.60 -18.02
N GLY A 8 34.37 -39.79 -19.06
CA GLY A 8 34.15 -38.35 -19.09
C GLY A 8 32.67 -37.94 -19.00
N VAL A 9 31.89 -38.53 -18.10
CA VAL A 9 30.51 -38.11 -17.82
C VAL A 9 30.22 -38.24 -16.31
N VAL A 10 30.92 -37.46 -15.50
CA VAL A 10 30.51 -37.11 -14.12
C VAL A 10 30.69 -35.60 -13.93
N ALA A 11 30.06 -34.80 -14.78
CA ALA A 11 30.09 -33.35 -14.68
C ALA A 11 28.70 -32.73 -14.88
N HIS A 12 27.66 -33.30 -14.24
CA HIS A 12 26.37 -32.63 -14.11
C HIS A 12 26.03 -32.21 -12.67
N GLU A 13 26.88 -32.51 -11.67
CA GLU A 13 26.60 -32.23 -10.26
C GLU A 13 27.46 -31.12 -9.62
N GLY A 14 28.25 -30.39 -10.40
CA GLY A 14 29.13 -29.33 -9.88
C GLY A 14 28.62 -27.89 -10.03
N ALA A 15 27.55 -27.67 -10.82
CA ALA A 15 27.13 -26.32 -11.22
C ALA A 15 25.95 -25.77 -10.41
N SER A 16 25.10 -26.63 -9.81
CA SER A 16 23.89 -26.18 -9.11
C SER A 16 24.15 -25.78 -7.65
N SER A 17 25.25 -26.22 -7.03
CA SER A 17 25.56 -25.92 -5.62
C SER A 17 26.35 -24.62 -5.39
N ARG A 18 26.84 -23.97 -6.46
CA ARG A 18 27.56 -22.68 -6.38
C ARG A 18 26.65 -21.45 -6.52
N ALA A 19 25.35 -21.63 -6.72
CA ALA A 19 24.40 -20.52 -6.86
C ALA A 19 23.90 -19.96 -5.52
N ASN A 20 24.41 -20.43 -4.38
CA ASN A 20 24.05 -19.95 -3.03
C ASN A 20 25.11 -19.02 -2.41
N ALA A 21 25.95 -18.36 -3.22
CA ALA A 21 27.03 -17.48 -2.74
C ALA A 21 26.71 -15.98 -2.82
N ALA A 22 25.55 -15.59 -3.33
CA ALA A 22 25.04 -14.24 -3.14
C ALA A 22 23.91 -14.34 -2.12
N GLY A 23 24.26 -14.31 -0.83
CA GLY A 23 23.31 -13.97 0.21
C GLY A 23 22.81 -12.56 -0.09
N ILE A 24 21.76 -12.46 -0.91
CA ILE A 24 20.94 -11.27 -0.96
C ILE A 24 20.41 -11.19 0.48
N PRO A 25 20.86 -10.19 1.28
CA PRO A 25 20.28 -10.02 2.61
C PRO A 25 18.76 -9.94 2.39
N PRO A 26 17.93 -10.56 3.25
CA PRO A 26 16.49 -10.35 3.15
C PRO A 26 16.31 -8.84 3.08
N LEU A 27 15.76 -8.36 1.96
CA LEU A 27 15.44 -6.95 1.84
C LEU A 27 14.49 -6.74 3.00
N GLN A 28 14.95 -6.02 4.01
CA GLN A 28 14.09 -5.57 5.09
C GLN A 28 13.06 -4.75 4.34
N GLU A 29 11.87 -5.29 4.16
CA GLU A 29 10.73 -4.53 3.67
C GLU A 29 10.57 -3.45 4.72
N GLU A 30 11.20 -2.30 4.47
CA GLU A 30 10.95 -1.09 5.23
C GLU A 30 9.43 -0.95 5.16
N GLU A 31 8.78 -1.18 6.30
CA GLU A 31 7.34 -1.10 6.42
C GLU A 31 6.98 0.34 6.09
N GLU A 32 6.74 0.56 4.80
CA GLU A 32 6.63 1.88 4.20
C GLU A 32 5.38 2.46 4.83
N ARG A 33 5.57 3.40 5.77
CA ARG A 33 4.45 3.97 6.52
C ARG A 33 3.49 4.55 5.52
N VAL A 34 2.35 3.88 5.35
CA VAL A 34 1.31 4.32 4.43
C VAL A 34 0.93 5.75 4.82
N PRO A 35 1.19 6.75 3.96
CA PRO A 35 0.95 8.14 4.28
C PRO A 35 -0.52 8.33 4.65
N VAL A 36 -0.78 9.09 5.71
CA VAL A 36 -2.13 9.25 6.31
C VAL A 36 -3.17 9.73 5.29
N MET A 37 -2.75 10.53 4.31
CA MET A 37 -3.62 10.99 3.24
C MET A 37 -4.13 9.84 2.35
N GLN A 38 -3.31 8.81 2.09
CA GLN A 38 -3.76 7.62 1.37
C GLN A 38 -4.77 6.83 2.20
N GLN A 39 -4.54 6.62 3.49
CA GLN A 39 -5.49 5.89 4.35
C GLN A 39 -6.89 6.53 4.40
N ILE A 40 -6.97 7.87 4.33
CA ILE A 40 -8.24 8.60 4.28
C ILE A 40 -8.96 8.35 2.94
N LEU A 41 -8.20 8.29 1.84
CA LEU A 41 -8.71 8.07 0.49
C LEU A 41 -9.00 6.59 0.18
N ASP A 42 -8.32 5.67 0.86
CA ASP A 42 -8.44 4.22 0.68
C ASP A 42 -9.63 3.62 1.44
N ASN A 43 -10.22 4.35 2.40
CA ASN A 43 -11.39 3.91 3.12
C ASN A 43 -12.68 4.44 2.47
N PRO A 44 -13.48 3.57 1.81
CA PRO A 44 -14.69 4.00 1.10
C PRO A 44 -15.73 4.62 2.04
N PHE A 45 -15.75 4.27 3.33
CA PHE A 45 -16.66 4.87 4.30
C PHE A 45 -16.25 6.29 4.71
N LEU A 46 -14.94 6.57 4.79
CA LEU A 46 -14.45 7.94 5.02
C LEU A 46 -14.76 8.81 3.81
N LEU A 47 -14.58 8.30 2.59
CA LEU A 47 -14.98 8.98 1.35
C LEU A 47 -16.49 9.23 1.30
N LEU A 48 -17.30 8.23 1.65
CA LEU A 48 -18.75 8.36 1.70
C LEU A 48 -19.17 9.39 2.74
N PHE A 49 -18.64 9.28 3.96
CA PHE A 49 -18.92 10.20 5.05
C PHE A 49 -18.57 11.62 4.65
N LEU A 50 -17.35 11.87 4.16
CA LEU A 50 -16.92 13.19 3.74
C LEU A 50 -17.78 13.73 2.57
N GLY A 51 -18.12 12.85 1.62
CA GLY A 51 -18.96 13.18 0.47
C GLY A 51 -20.38 13.63 0.83
N VAL A 52 -20.99 13.07 1.87
CA VAL A 52 -22.33 13.48 2.34
C VAL A 52 -22.25 14.53 3.44
N ALA A 53 -21.24 14.48 4.31
CA ALA A 53 -21.10 15.37 5.45
C ALA A 53 -20.78 16.80 5.00
N ILE A 54 -19.89 16.99 4.02
CA ILE A 54 -19.55 18.33 3.51
C ILE A 54 -20.79 19.10 3.04
N PRO A 55 -21.58 18.61 2.06
CA PRO A 55 -22.75 19.35 1.61
C PRO A 55 -23.78 19.49 2.74
N THR A 56 -23.97 18.45 3.56
CA THR A 56 -24.94 18.48 4.66
C THR A 56 -24.62 19.60 5.65
N VAL A 57 -23.38 19.70 6.13
CA VAL A 57 -22.97 20.73 7.08
C VAL A 57 -23.07 22.11 6.45
N ILE A 58 -22.64 22.27 5.19
CA ILE A 58 -22.76 23.55 4.47
C ILE A 58 -24.23 23.99 4.40
N TYR A 59 -25.13 23.09 3.99
CA TYR A 59 -26.56 23.39 3.89
C TYR A 59 -27.19 23.68 5.25
N ILE A 60 -26.80 22.98 6.31
CA ILE A 60 -27.28 23.25 7.66
C ILE A 60 -26.85 24.64 8.12
N VAL A 61 -25.54 24.95 8.02
CA VAL A 61 -25.02 26.25 8.44
C VAL A 61 -25.67 27.37 7.65
N TRP A 62 -25.77 27.21 6.33
CA TRP A 62 -26.44 28.18 5.47
C TRP A 62 -27.92 28.34 5.85
N GLY A 63 -28.66 27.25 6.05
CA GLY A 63 -30.07 27.29 6.45
C GLY A 63 -30.29 27.91 7.83
N VAL A 64 -29.41 27.67 8.79
CA VAL A 64 -29.47 28.32 10.11
C VAL A 64 -29.22 29.82 9.99
N MET A 65 -28.22 30.22 9.21
CA MET A 65 -27.96 31.64 8.94
C MET A 65 -29.17 32.31 8.28
N GLU A 66 -29.81 31.65 7.32
CA GLU A 66 -31.04 32.13 6.67
C GLU A 66 -32.16 32.34 7.70
N ILE A 67 -32.44 31.34 8.55
CA ILE A 67 -33.52 31.41 9.54
C ILE A 67 -33.27 32.53 10.56
N THR A 68 -32.04 32.69 11.06
CA THR A 68 -31.70 33.75 12.02
C THR A 68 -31.74 35.15 11.42
N SER A 69 -31.59 35.27 10.10
CA SER A 69 -31.63 36.54 9.39
C SER A 69 -33.07 37.01 9.10
N ILE A 70 -34.07 36.13 9.25
CA ILE A 70 -35.48 36.51 9.07
C ILE A 70 -35.91 37.35 10.28
N PRO A 71 -36.24 38.64 10.09
CA PRO A 71 -36.73 39.47 11.17
C PRO A 71 -38.10 38.95 11.62
N ILE A 72 -38.21 38.58 12.89
CA ILE A 72 -39.49 38.25 13.52
C ILE A 72 -40.32 39.54 13.52
N ALA A 73 -41.40 39.55 12.73
CA ALA A 73 -42.29 40.71 12.62
C ALA A 73 -42.78 41.14 14.01
N LYS A 74 -42.80 42.46 14.22
CA LYS A 74 -43.10 43.11 15.50
C LYS A 74 -44.60 43.14 15.80
#